data_AF-A0A440AY24-F1
#
_entry.id   AF-A0A440AY24-F1
#
_cell.length_a   1.000
_cell.length_b   1.000
_cell.length_c   1.000
_cell.angle_alpha   90.00
_cell.angle_beta   90.00
_cell.angle_gamma   90.00
#
_symmetry.space_group_name_H-M   'P 1'
#
loop_
_entity.id
_entity.type
_entity.pdbx_description
1 polymer ?
#
loop_
_entity_poly.entity_id
_entity_poly.type
_entity_poly.pdbx_seq_one_letter_code
_entity_poly.pdbx_strand_id
1 'polypeptide(L)'
;MSKMPMKPGYYWAKWRIAAEGTVEGDELTPSDFWEITQVNENDPDWERNPAEDMALSVSLCGVSETQWRDCFVWGDFVAPLHNEPLPQPAPAQALVRPFAEAARIATAAAEDAPSNHHDNGATRDGWEMACKEIAMRLTKRDSN
;
A
#
# COMPACT_ATOMS: atom_id res chain seq x y z
N MET A 1 18.94 17.61 1.79
CA MET A 1 18.37 16.99 3.01
C MET A 1 18.68 15.51 2.95
N SER A 2 19.23 14.93 4.03
CA SER A 2 19.47 13.50 4.09
C SER A 2 18.14 12.76 4.00
N LYS A 3 17.99 11.82 3.06
CA LYS A 3 16.81 10.94 2.92
C LYS A 3 16.86 9.75 3.88
N MET A 4 17.76 9.79 4.86
CA MET A 4 17.94 8.70 5.80
C MET A 4 16.63 8.42 6.57
N PRO A 5 16.17 7.16 6.61
CA PRO A 5 14.98 6.78 7.35
C PRO A 5 15.11 7.08 8.83
N MET A 6 14.09 7.76 9.38
CA MET A 6 13.99 8.09 10.81
C MET A 6 12.89 7.30 11.51
N LYS A 7 12.34 6.28 10.83
CA LYS A 7 11.29 5.40 11.34
C LYS A 7 11.30 4.05 10.62
N PRO A 8 10.81 2.97 11.25
CA PRO A 8 10.64 1.67 10.62
C PRO A 8 9.75 1.73 9.37
N GLY A 9 9.99 0.79 8.44
CA GLY A 9 9.24 0.70 7.19
C GLY A 9 10.06 0.15 6.05
N TYR A 10 9.42 0.09 4.89
CA TYR A 10 10.04 -0.32 3.63
C TYR A 10 10.47 0.91 2.84
N TYR A 11 11.69 0.90 2.34
CA TYR A 11 12.29 2.02 1.60
C TYR A 11 13.07 1.50 0.40
N TRP A 12 13.15 2.29 -0.65
CA TRP A 12 14.16 2.08 -1.68
C TRP A 12 15.55 2.44 -1.12
N ALA A 13 16.54 1.58 -1.35
CA ALA A 13 17.93 1.87 -1.00
C ALA A 13 18.91 1.27 -2.02
N LYS A 14 20.13 1.80 -2.05
CA LYS A 14 21.30 1.13 -2.64
C LYS A 14 22.31 0.83 -1.55
N TRP A 15 22.71 -0.42 -1.43
CA TRP A 15 23.73 -0.83 -0.47
C TRP A 15 25.12 -0.40 -0.95
N ARG A 16 25.87 0.32 -0.11
CA ARG A 16 27.16 0.92 -0.48
C ARG A 16 28.33 0.28 0.23
N ILE A 17 28.16 -0.06 1.50
CA ILE A 17 29.21 -0.54 2.38
C ILE A 17 28.57 -1.63 3.23
N ALA A 18 29.13 -2.83 3.21
CA ALA A 18 28.68 -3.88 4.11
C ALA A 18 29.09 -3.56 5.56
N ALA A 19 28.23 -3.87 6.52
CA ALA A 19 28.60 -3.80 7.94
C ALA A 19 29.74 -4.77 8.24
N GLU A 20 30.54 -4.47 9.27
CA GLU A 20 31.67 -5.31 9.67
C GLU A 20 31.22 -6.74 9.97
N GLY A 21 31.95 -7.72 9.42
CA GLY A 21 31.64 -9.15 9.58
C GLY A 21 30.57 -9.70 8.64
N THR A 22 30.02 -8.88 7.74
CA THR A 22 29.08 -9.36 6.70
C THR A 22 29.78 -10.33 5.76
N VAL A 23 29.21 -11.52 5.61
CA VAL A 23 29.73 -12.55 4.71
C VAL A 23 29.62 -12.06 3.27
N GLU A 24 30.70 -12.18 2.50
CA GLU A 24 30.77 -11.74 1.09
C GLU A 24 30.43 -10.25 0.89
N GLY A 25 30.54 -9.42 1.94
CA GLY A 25 30.18 -8.00 1.89
C GLY A 25 30.90 -7.21 0.80
N ASP A 26 32.18 -7.50 0.55
CA ASP A 26 32.98 -6.86 -0.50
C ASP A 26 32.58 -7.28 -1.93
N GLU A 27 31.92 -8.44 -2.08
CA GLU A 27 31.41 -8.92 -3.38
C GLU A 27 30.00 -8.36 -3.66
N LEU A 28 29.21 -8.17 -2.59
CA LEU A 28 27.84 -7.66 -2.65
C LEU A 28 27.76 -6.13 -2.63
N THR A 29 28.83 -5.45 -2.19
CA THR A 29 28.87 -3.98 -2.08
C THR A 29 30.06 -3.34 -2.81
N PRO A 30 29.87 -2.15 -3.42
CA PRO A 30 28.61 -1.44 -3.56
C PRO A 30 27.68 -2.10 -4.59
N SER A 31 26.39 -2.14 -4.29
CA SER A 31 25.37 -2.54 -5.24
C SER A 31 25.08 -1.42 -6.24
N ASP A 32 24.94 -1.79 -7.51
CA ASP A 32 24.54 -0.87 -8.58
C ASP A 32 23.03 -0.68 -8.67
N PHE A 33 22.25 -1.56 -8.03
CA PHE A 33 20.80 -1.61 -8.16
C PHE A 33 20.09 -0.96 -6.96
N TRP A 34 18.90 -0.42 -7.22
CA TRP A 34 17.96 -0.04 -6.16
C TRP A 34 17.16 -1.26 -5.76
N GLU A 35 17.04 -1.50 -4.46
CA GLU A 35 16.24 -2.58 -3.89
C GLU A 35 15.36 -2.06 -2.76
N ILE A 36 14.29 -2.79 -2.47
CA ILE A 36 13.43 -2.49 -1.31
C ILE A 36 14.06 -3.14 -0.10
N THR A 37 14.39 -2.32 0.90
CA THR A 37 14.95 -2.77 2.18
C THR A 37 13.95 -2.54 3.29
N GLN A 38 14.03 -3.37 4.32
CA GLN A 38 13.21 -3.23 5.52
C GLN A 38 14.04 -2.55 6.62
N VAL A 39 13.58 -1.40 7.08
CA VAL A 39 14.10 -0.71 8.26
C VAL A 39 13.32 -1.15 9.47
N ASN A 40 14.02 -1.66 10.48
CA ASN A 40 13.45 -2.21 11.70
C ASN A 40 13.81 -1.35 12.91
N GLU A 41 13.00 -1.51 13.96
CA GLU A 41 13.34 -1.12 15.32
C GLU A 41 14.49 -2.00 15.80
N ASN A 42 15.55 -1.39 16.31
CA ASN A 42 16.68 -2.11 16.90
C ASN A 42 16.84 -1.79 18.39
N ASP A 43 16.56 -0.53 18.77
CA ASP A 43 16.48 -0.11 20.17
C ASP A 43 15.00 0.02 20.61
N PRO A 44 14.58 -0.48 21.79
CA PRO A 44 13.22 -0.31 22.27
C PRO A 44 12.80 1.15 22.52
N ASP A 45 13.75 2.06 22.74
CA ASP A 45 13.56 3.50 22.93
C ASP A 45 13.87 4.30 21.65
N TRP A 46 13.93 3.66 20.47
CA TRP A 46 14.30 4.31 19.21
C TRP A 46 13.51 5.58 18.89
N GLU A 47 12.23 5.67 19.27
CA GLU A 47 11.37 6.84 19.03
C GLU A 47 11.89 8.11 19.71
N ARG A 48 12.60 7.97 20.83
CA ARG A 48 13.18 9.11 21.57
C ARG A 48 14.35 9.71 20.84
N ASN A 49 15.16 8.87 20.19
CA ASN A 49 16.31 9.32 19.42
C ASN A 49 16.52 8.50 18.14
N PRO A 50 15.65 8.69 17.13
CA PRO A 50 15.71 7.91 15.90
C PRO A 50 16.96 8.22 15.06
N ALA A 51 17.70 9.27 15.41
CA ALA A 51 18.94 9.64 14.75
C ALA A 51 20.14 8.79 15.22
N GLU A 52 20.05 8.12 16.37
CA GLU A 52 21.15 7.29 16.87
C GLU A 52 21.44 6.12 15.93
N ASP A 53 22.71 5.85 15.67
CA ASP A 53 23.17 4.89 14.67
C ASP A 53 22.55 3.49 14.88
N MET A 54 22.42 3.08 16.15
CA MET A 54 21.87 1.78 16.54
C MET A 54 20.37 1.79 16.86
N ALA A 55 19.67 2.92 16.72
CA ALA A 55 18.23 3.00 16.98
C ALA A 55 17.42 2.12 15.99
N LEU A 56 17.87 2.10 14.72
CA LEU A 56 17.21 1.38 13.64
C LEU A 56 18.22 0.53 12.87
N SER A 57 17.81 -0.67 12.48
CA SER A 57 18.59 -1.59 11.65
C SER A 57 17.96 -1.79 10.27
N VAL A 58 18.73 -2.32 9.34
CA VAL A 58 18.29 -2.59 7.96
C VAL A 58 18.45 -4.08 7.66
N SER A 59 17.39 -4.70 7.14
CA SER A 59 17.41 -6.08 6.63
C SER A 59 17.42 -6.08 5.11
N LEU A 60 18.34 -6.89 4.55
CA LEU A 60 18.48 -7.17 3.13
C LEU A 60 18.13 -8.62 2.82
N CYS A 61 17.59 -8.86 1.63
CA CYS A 61 17.31 -10.21 1.21
C CYS A 61 18.62 -10.98 0.98
N GLY A 62 18.78 -12.12 1.67
CA GLY A 62 19.95 -12.98 1.51
C GLY A 62 21.16 -12.58 2.36
N VAL A 63 21.06 -11.53 3.18
CA VAL A 63 22.12 -11.11 4.12
C VAL A 63 21.67 -11.41 5.53
N SER A 64 22.44 -12.23 6.26
CA SER A 64 22.13 -12.59 7.65
C SER A 64 22.52 -11.52 8.64
N GLU A 65 23.58 -10.77 8.37
CA GLU A 65 24.15 -9.80 9.29
C GLU A 65 23.36 -8.50 9.30
N THR A 66 23.19 -7.94 10.51
CA THR A 66 22.54 -6.64 10.70
C THR A 66 23.30 -5.55 9.93
N GLN A 67 22.57 -4.80 9.12
CA GLN A 67 23.11 -3.64 8.41
C GLN A 67 22.64 -2.34 9.07
N TRP A 68 23.44 -1.29 8.91
CA TRP A 68 23.20 0.03 9.52
C TRP A 68 22.76 1.05 8.48
N ARG A 69 22.09 2.12 8.90
CA ARG A 69 21.46 3.04 7.94
C ARG A 69 22.46 3.86 7.11
N ASP A 70 23.63 4.14 7.65
CA ASP A 70 24.72 4.87 7.01
C ASP A 70 25.42 4.06 5.90
N CYS A 71 25.27 2.73 5.90
CA CYS A 71 25.74 1.82 4.85
C CYS A 71 25.02 2.00 3.49
N PHE A 72 24.00 2.86 3.40
CA PHE A 72 23.10 2.94 2.25
C PHE A 72 22.95 4.35 1.68
N VAL A 73 22.67 4.41 0.37
CA VAL A 73 22.03 5.57 -0.25
C VAL A 73 20.52 5.34 -0.25
N TRP A 74 19.78 6.29 0.30
CA TRP A 74 18.34 6.15 0.51
C TRP A 74 17.50 6.82 -0.58
N GLY A 75 16.45 6.12 -0.97
CA GLY A 75 15.42 6.54 -1.90
C GLY A 75 14.13 6.87 -1.17
N ASP A 76 13.00 6.64 -1.84
CA ASP A 76 11.69 7.01 -1.31
C ASP A 76 11.10 5.91 -0.42
N PHE A 77 10.23 6.33 0.49
CA PHE A 77 9.43 5.43 1.33
C PHE A 77 8.44 4.63 0.48
N VAL A 78 8.31 3.35 0.78
CA VAL A 78 7.45 2.40 0.04
C VAL A 78 6.20 2.08 0.85
N ALA A 79 6.36 1.60 2.08
CA ALA A 79 5.25 1.13 2.91
C ALA A 79 5.60 1.10 4.41
N PRO A 80 4.62 1.23 5.32
CA PRO A 80 4.86 1.08 6.75
C PRO A 80 5.16 -0.39 7.11
N LEU A 81 5.94 -0.61 8.17
CA LEU A 81 6.27 -1.97 8.65
C LEU A 81 5.09 -2.63 9.37
N HIS A 82 4.36 -1.83 10.15
CA HIS A 82 3.14 -2.26 10.81
C HIS A 82 1.94 -1.83 9.99
N ASN A 83 0.99 -2.75 9.80
CA ASN A 83 -0.35 -2.38 9.40
C ASN A 83 -0.95 -1.60 10.57
N GLU A 84 -0.84 -0.27 10.53
CA GLU A 84 -1.79 0.57 11.25
C GLU A 84 -3.19 0.00 10.92
N PRO A 85 -4.03 -0.30 11.94
CA PRO A 85 -5.42 -0.58 11.66
C PRO A 85 -5.92 0.58 10.81
N LEU A 86 -6.42 0.28 9.60
CA LEU A 86 -7.11 1.30 8.80
C LEU A 86 -8.00 2.08 9.76
N PRO A 87 -7.96 3.43 9.77
CA PRO A 87 -8.80 4.21 10.66
C PRO A 87 -10.20 3.63 10.55
N GLN A 88 -10.70 3.07 11.66
CA GLN A 88 -11.99 2.41 11.68
C GLN A 88 -12.96 3.40 11.06
N PRO A 89 -13.71 3.03 9.99
CA PRO A 89 -14.74 3.93 9.51
C PRO A 89 -15.59 4.25 10.73
N ALA A 90 -15.75 5.55 11.01
CA ALA A 90 -16.53 6.04 12.14
C ALA A 90 -17.82 5.19 12.24
N PRO A 91 -18.29 4.85 13.46
CA PRO A 91 -19.45 3.98 13.63
C PRO A 91 -20.55 4.43 12.66
N ALA A 92 -21.14 3.46 11.96
CA ALA A 92 -22.03 3.61 10.80
C ALA A 92 -23.36 4.35 11.08
N GLN A 93 -23.36 5.33 11.98
CA GLN A 93 -24.50 6.15 12.36
C GLN A 93 -24.36 7.61 11.89
N ALA A 94 -23.27 8.01 11.23
CA ALA A 94 -23.09 9.39 10.76
C ALA A 94 -23.28 9.64 9.25
N LEU A 95 -23.61 8.63 8.44
CA LEU A 95 -23.93 8.81 7.01
C LEU A 95 -25.23 8.11 6.62
N VAL A 96 -26.33 8.49 7.29
CA VAL A 96 -27.65 8.29 6.69
C VAL A 96 -27.81 9.36 5.60
N ARG A 97 -27.52 8.93 4.37
CA ARG A 97 -27.67 9.57 3.02
C ARG A 97 -26.34 10.08 2.44
N PRO A 98 -25.98 9.59 1.23
CA PRO A 98 -26.80 9.78 0.04
C PRO A 98 -26.90 8.54 -0.89
N PHE A 99 -27.61 7.48 -0.48
CA PHE A 99 -27.95 6.39 -1.42
C PHE A 99 -29.17 6.71 -2.30
N ALA A 100 -30.06 7.59 -1.85
CA ALA A 100 -31.23 8.02 -2.61
C ALA A 100 -30.91 8.98 -3.75
N GLU A 101 -29.75 9.66 -3.71
CA GLU A 101 -29.32 10.62 -4.72
C GLU A 101 -28.58 9.93 -5.86
N ALA A 102 -27.73 8.95 -5.55
CA ALA A 102 -27.08 8.10 -6.55
C ALA A 102 -28.10 7.31 -7.40
N ALA A 103 -29.19 6.83 -6.78
CA ALA A 103 -30.28 6.17 -7.50
C ALA A 103 -31.03 7.12 -8.47
N ARG A 104 -31.21 8.40 -8.09
CA ARG A 104 -31.86 9.39 -8.97
C ARG A 104 -30.97 9.80 -10.14
N ILE A 105 -29.66 9.91 -9.93
CA ILE A 105 -28.68 10.23 -10.98
C ILE A 105 -28.59 9.07 -11.99
N ALA A 106 -28.64 7.82 -11.52
CA ALA A 106 -28.66 6.64 -12.40
C ALA A 106 -29.95 6.54 -13.25
N THR A 107 -31.11 6.93 -12.72
CA THR A 107 -32.36 6.95 -13.48
C THR A 107 -32.36 8.05 -14.54
N ALA A 108 -31.82 9.24 -14.26
CA ALA A 108 -31.73 10.33 -15.24
C ALA A 108 -30.74 10.02 -16.38
N ALA A 109 -29.66 9.30 -16.11
CA ALA A 109 -28.68 8.89 -17.12
C ALA A 109 -29.21 7.81 -18.10
N ALA A 110 -30.28 7.10 -17.74
CA ALA A 110 -30.89 6.08 -18.60
C ALA A 110 -31.87 6.68 -19.63
N GLU A 111 -32.37 7.90 -19.42
CA GLU A 111 -33.32 8.56 -20.34
C GLU A 111 -32.62 9.37 -21.45
N ASP A 112 -31.34 9.72 -21.29
CA ASP A 112 -30.59 10.58 -22.21
C ASP A 112 -29.53 9.83 -23.04
N ALA A 113 -29.66 8.50 -23.17
CA ALA A 113 -28.75 7.73 -24.02
C ALA A 113 -29.04 8.03 -25.51
N PRO A 114 -28.11 8.66 -26.25
CA PRO A 114 -28.30 8.89 -27.67
C PRO A 114 -28.40 7.55 -28.41
N SER A 115 -29.51 7.39 -29.14
CA SER A 115 -29.72 6.30 -30.08
C SER A 115 -28.74 6.44 -31.26
N ASN A 116 -27.47 6.12 -31.06
CA ASN A 116 -26.58 5.87 -32.18
C ASN A 116 -25.74 4.63 -31.95
N HIS A 117 -26.06 3.68 -32.80
CA HIS A 117 -25.51 2.37 -33.01
C HIS A 117 -24.02 2.48 -33.33
N HIS A 118 -23.15 1.96 -32.47
CA HIS A 118 -21.97 1.22 -32.92
C HIS A 118 -21.70 0.03 -32.00
N ASP A 119 -21.85 -1.11 -32.66
CA ASP A 119 -21.60 -2.49 -32.30
C ASP A 119 -20.32 -2.70 -31.49
N ASN A 120 -20.46 -3.18 -30.24
CA ASN A 120 -19.38 -3.70 -29.39
C ASN A 120 -19.90 -4.83 -28.47
N GLY A 121 -20.77 -5.71 -28.97
CA GLY A 121 -21.05 -7.02 -28.36
C GLY A 121 -21.66 -7.08 -26.94
N ALA A 122 -21.97 -5.95 -26.29
CA ALA A 122 -22.73 -5.94 -25.04
C ALA A 122 -24.21 -5.74 -25.36
N THR A 123 -24.93 -6.84 -25.59
CA THR A 123 -26.38 -6.78 -25.80
C THR A 123 -27.05 -6.19 -24.55
N ARG A 124 -28.10 -5.39 -24.76
CA ARG A 124 -28.95 -4.80 -23.72
C ARG A 124 -29.42 -5.84 -22.68
N ASP A 125 -29.62 -7.07 -23.13
CA ASP A 125 -29.97 -8.23 -22.29
C ASP A 125 -28.86 -8.62 -21.30
N GLY A 126 -27.58 -8.45 -21.67
CA GLY A 126 -26.45 -8.72 -20.79
C GLY A 126 -26.34 -7.74 -19.63
N TRP A 127 -26.67 -6.47 -19.87
CA TRP A 127 -26.69 -5.45 -18.83
C TRP A 127 -27.87 -5.63 -17.87
N GLU A 128 -29.05 -5.97 -18.41
CA GLU A 128 -30.23 -6.24 -17.59
C GLU A 128 -30.07 -7.49 -16.71
N MET A 129 -29.39 -8.52 -17.22
CA MET A 129 -29.01 -9.72 -16.47
C MET A 129 -28.01 -9.41 -15.34
N ALA A 130 -26.99 -8.60 -15.61
CA ALA A 130 -26.02 -8.19 -14.60
C ALA A 130 -26.68 -7.39 -13.47
N CYS A 131 -27.61 -6.49 -13.79
CA CYS A 131 -28.39 -5.75 -12.79
C CYS A 131 -29.28 -6.67 -11.94
N LYS A 132 -29.95 -7.65 -12.55
CA LYS A 132 -30.78 -8.63 -11.83
C LYS A 132 -29.95 -9.52 -10.90
N GLU A 133 -28.76 -9.94 -11.33
CA GLU A 133 -27.87 -10.77 -10.50
C GLU A 133 -27.34 -10.01 -9.28
N ILE A 134 -26.95 -8.75 -9.46
CA ILE A 134 -26.51 -7.88 -8.36
C ILE A 134 -27.66 -7.65 -7.36
N ALA A 135 -28.88 -7.36 -7.85
CA ALA A 135 -30.04 -7.15 -7.00
C ALA A 135 -30.40 -8.40 -6.16
N MET A 136 -30.29 -9.61 -6.73
CA MET A 136 -30.54 -10.87 -5.99
C MET A 136 -29.48 -11.18 -4.93
N ARG A 137 -28.21 -10.84 -5.19
CA ARG A 137 -27.12 -11.04 -4.21
C ARG A 137 -27.25 -10.10 -3.02
N LEU A 138 -27.83 -8.91 -3.22
CA LEU A 138 -28.05 -7.93 -2.17
C LEU A 138 -29.20 -8.35 -1.25
N THR A 139 -30.32 -8.87 -1.78
CA THR A 139 -31.48 -9.29 -0.96
C THR A 139 -31.23 -10.54 -0.13
N LYS A 140 -30.33 -11.44 -0.56
CA LYS A 140 -29.96 -12.64 0.23
C LYS A 140 -29.07 -12.34 1.45
N ARG A 141 -28.43 -11.16 1.51
CA ARG A 141 -27.56 -10.79 2.63
C ARG A 141 -28.30 -10.29 3.87
N ASP A 142 -29.58 -9.94 3.73
CA ASP A 142 -30.39 -9.37 4.82
C ASP A 142 -31.25 -10.40 5.57
N SER A 143 -31.09 -11.71 5.29
CA SER A 143 -31.91 -12.78 5.89
C SER A 143 -31.13 -13.82 6.69
N ASN A 144 -29.96 -13.46 7.24
CA ASN A 144 -29.23 -14.32 8.17
C ASN A 144 -28.70 -13.55 9.37
#